data_AF-A0A6G7BUC9-F1
#
_entry.id   AF-A0A6G7BUC9-F1
#
_cell.length_a   1.000
_cell.length_b   1.000
_cell.length_c   1.000
_cell.angle_alpha   90.00
_cell.angle_beta   90.00
_cell.angle_gamma   90.00
#
_symmetry.space_group_name_H-M   'P 1'
#
loop_
_entity.id
_entity.type
_entity.pdbx_description
1 polymer ?
#
loop_
_entity_poly.entity_id
_entity_poly.type
_entity_poly.pdbx_seq_one_letter_code
_entity_poly.pdbx_strand_id
1 'polypeptide(L)' 'MDYFEVTVRSTAYLIKPHIEEDSLFFTTEVEGKEVLFGGTGNGLEAIDPPDVEQELLEEIASEIDSYLA' A
#
# COMPACT_ATOMS: atom_id res chain seq x y z
N MET A 1 -10.43 -14.37 -3.59
CA MET A 1 -10.79 -12.95 -3.56
C MET A 1 -9.86 -12.30 -2.56
N ASP A 2 -9.12 -11.24 -2.83
CA ASP A 2 -9.16 -10.36 -3.98
C ASP A 2 -8.01 -9.38 -3.81
N TYR A 3 -7.30 -9.11 -4.89
CA TYR A 3 -6.65 -7.81 -4.98
C TYR A 3 -7.75 -6.76 -5.14
N PHE A 4 -7.50 -5.55 -4.66
CA PHE A 4 -8.34 -4.40 -4.98
C PHE A 4 -7.48 -3.34 -5.64
N GLU A 5 -8.14 -2.43 -6.35
CA GLU A 5 -7.47 -1.36 -7.08
C GLU A 5 -7.67 -0.04 -6.34
N VAL A 6 -6.57 0.70 -6.15
CA VAL A 6 -6.61 2.09 -5.68
C VAL A 6 -6.11 3.00 -6.80
N THR A 7 -6.74 4.14 -6.99
CA THR A 7 -6.33 5.11 -8.03
C THR A 7 -5.68 6.31 -7.38
N VAL A 8 -4.39 6.52 -7.65
CA VAL A 8 -3.58 7.63 -7.13
C VAL A 8 -2.98 8.39 -8.30
N ARG A 9 -3.10 9.72 -8.32
CA ARG A 9 -2.59 10.60 -9.39
C ARG A 9 -2.98 10.16 -10.83
N SER A 10 -4.16 9.55 -11.00
CA SER A 10 -4.65 8.96 -12.27
C SER A 10 -3.99 7.63 -12.69
N THR A 11 -3.21 7.01 -11.81
CA THR A 11 -2.63 5.67 -11.99
C THR A 11 -3.34 4.68 -11.07
N ALA A 12 -3.73 3.53 -11.62
CA ALA A 12 -4.29 2.43 -10.87
C ALA A 12 -3.19 1.53 -10.30
N TYR A 13 -3.26 1.23 -9.01
CA TYR A 13 -2.35 0.35 -8.29
C TYR A 13 -3.11 -0.88 -7.79
N LEU A 14 -2.55 -2.07 -8.05
CA LEU A 14 -3.13 -3.34 -7.64
C LEU A 14 -2.63 -3.72 -6.25
N ILE A 15 -3.50 -3.59 -5.26
CA ILE A 15 -3.19 -3.85 -3.87
C ILE A 15 -3.53 -5.29 -3.53
N LYS A 16 -2.55 -6.02 -3.01
CA LYS A 16 -2.68 -7.41 -2.59
C LYS A 16 -2.60 -7.49 -1.06
N PRO A 17 -3.73 -7.68 -0.37
CA PRO A 17 -3.70 -7.92 1.07
C PRO A 17 -3.11 -9.31 1.36
N HIS A 18 -2.29 -9.42 2.39
CA HIS A 18 -1.80 -10.68 2.94
C HIS A 18 -1.65 -10.57 4.45
N ILE A 19 -1.76 -11.70 5.14
CA ILE A 19 -1.66 -11.79 6.60
C ILE A 19 -0.36 -12.50 6.93
N GLU A 20 0.47 -11.88 7.76
CA GLU A 20 1.72 -12.44 8.26
C GLU A 20 1.80 -12.20 9.77
N GLU A 21 2.07 -13.26 10.55
CA GLU A 21 2.18 -13.20 12.03
C GLU A 21 1.06 -12.40 12.73
N ASP A 22 -0.21 -12.71 12.39
CA ASP A 22 -1.41 -12.03 12.90
C ASP A 22 -1.53 -10.54 12.56
N SER A 23 -0.69 -10.05 11.64
CA SER A 23 -0.69 -8.67 11.14
C SER A 23 -1.14 -8.60 9.69
N LEU A 24 -1.91 -7.56 9.35
CA LEU A 24 -2.39 -7.31 7.99
C LEU A 24 -1.40 -6.41 7.25
N PHE A 25 -0.95 -6.89 6.10
CA PHE A 25 -0.03 -6.19 5.21
C PHE A 25 -0.61 -6.11 3.80
N PHE A 26 -0.08 -5.17 3.02
CA PHE A 26 -0.51 -4.93 1.65
C PHE A 26 0.72 -4.81 0.76
N THR A 27 0.73 -5.48 -0.39
CA THR A 27 1.76 -5.27 -1.41
C THR A 27 1.18 -4.66 -2.67
N THR A 28 1.98 -3.83 -3.33
CA THR A 28 1.71 -3.33 -4.68
C THR A 28 3.01 -3.10 -5.43
N GLU A 29 2.93 -3.09 -6.76
CA GLU A 29 4.03 -2.71 -7.63
C GLU A 29 3.95 -1.21 -7.93
N VAL A 30 5.03 -0.48 -7.65
CA VAL A 30 5.18 0.95 -7.95
C VAL A 30 6.46 1.12 -8.77
N GLU A 31 6.34 1.62 -10.00
CA GLU A 31 7.48 1.80 -10.91
C GLU A 31 8.32 0.52 -11.15
N GLY A 32 7.67 -0.65 -11.15
CA GLY A 32 8.34 -1.96 -11.31
C GLY A 32 9.02 -2.47 -10.04
N LYS A 33 8.80 -1.82 -8.88
CA LYS A 33 9.34 -2.23 -7.58
C LYS A 33 8.19 -2.66 -6.67
N GLU A 34 8.35 -3.80 -6.00
CA GLU A 34 7.39 -4.24 -5.00
C GLU A 34 7.54 -3.39 -3.73
N VAL A 35 6.41 -2.86 -3.24
CA VAL A 35 6.34 -2.07 -2.01
C VAL A 35 5.42 -2.77 -1.04
N LEU A 36 5.88 -2.92 0.19
CA LEU A 36 5.13 -3.44 1.32
C LEU A 36 4.57 -2.29 2.13
N PHE A 37 3.29 -2.35 2.47
CA PHE A 37 2.62 -1.43 3.38
C PHE A 37 2.10 -2.18 4.60
N GLY A 38 2.23 -1.58 5.79
CA GLY A 38 1.74 -2.14 7.03
C GLY A 38 1.25 -1.07 8.00
N GLY A 39 0.44 -1.50 8.97
CA GLY A 39 -0.13 -0.61 9.96
C GLY A 39 0.88 -0.21 11.04
N THR A 40 1.05 1.08 11.29
CA THR A 40 1.97 1.63 12.32
C THR A 40 1.24 2.09 13.58
N GLY A 41 -0.08 1.90 13.65
CA GLY A 41 -0.94 2.40 14.73
C GLY A 41 -1.40 3.85 14.55
N ASN A 42 -0.81 4.59 13.61
CA ASN A 42 -1.27 5.92 13.18
C ASN A 42 -1.90 5.91 11.78
N GLY A 43 -2.03 4.72 11.17
CA GLY A 43 -2.47 4.53 9.80
C GLY A 43 -1.63 3.44 9.12
N LEU A 44 -1.66 3.45 7.79
CA LEU A 44 -0.84 2.59 6.95
C LEU A 44 0.39 3.36 6.45
N GLU A 45 1.55 2.71 6.43
CA GLU A 45 2.81 3.28 5.91
C GLU A 45 3.59 2.24 5.11
N ALA A 46 4.48 2.69 4.21
CA ALA A 46 5.38 1.81 3.48
C ALA A 46 6.53 1.32 4.38
N ILE A 47 6.79 0.03 4.38
CA ILE A 47 7.84 -0.64 5.16
C ILE A 47 9.05 -0.86 4.26
N ASP A 48 10.19 -0.29 4.64
CA ASP A 48 11.45 -0.35 3.88
C ASP A 48 11.26 -0.03 2.38
N PRO A 49 10.71 1.16 2.06
CA PRO A 49 10.32 1.46 0.71
C PRO A 49 11.55 1.52 -0.21
N PRO A 50 11.44 1.00 -1.45
CA PRO A 50 12.47 1.20 -2.46
C PRO A 50 12.57 2.69 -2.85
N ASP A 51 13.54 3.03 -3.70
CA ASP A 51 13.74 4.39 -4.23
C ASP A 51 12.55 4.84 -5.11
N VAL A 52 11.47 5.26 -4.44
CA VAL A 52 10.18 5.72 -4.96
C VAL A 52 9.84 7.01 -4.21
N GLU A 53 9.14 7.91 -4.88
CA GLU A 53 8.71 9.19 -4.29
C GLU A 53 7.88 8.98 -3.02
N GLN A 54 8.34 9.52 -1.89
CA GLN A 54 7.68 9.34 -0.58
C GLN A 54 6.23 9.85 -0.58
N GLU A 55 5.97 10.99 -1.21
CA GLU A 55 4.61 11.55 -1.30
C GLU A 55 3.65 10.62 -2.04
N LEU A 56 4.12 9.94 -3.10
CA LEU A 56 3.33 8.94 -3.81
C LEU A 56 3.01 7.74 -2.91
N LEU A 57 3.97 7.28 -2.11
CA LEU A 57 3.75 6.18 -1.19
C LEU A 57 2.75 6.55 -0.10
N GLU A 58 2.83 7.76 0.44
CA GLU A 58 1.88 8.28 1.43
C GLU A 58 0.46 8.39 0.84
N GLU A 59 0.30 8.85 -0.40
CA GLU A 59 -0.98 8.88 -1.10
C GLU A 59 -1.56 7.47 -1.31
N ILE A 60 -0.75 6.50 -1.74
CA ILE A 60 -1.18 5.10 -1.90
C ILE A 60 -1.61 4.52 -0.55
N ALA A 61 -0.84 4.74 0.51
CA ALA A 61 -1.16 4.23 1.83
C ALA A 61 -2.47 4.82 2.36
N SER A 62 -2.68 6.13 2.17
CA SER A 62 -3.92 6.82 2.53
C SER A 62 -5.14 6.27 1.76
N GLU A 63 -5.00 6.01 0.46
CA GLU A 63 -6.07 5.40 -0.32
C GLU A 63 -6.38 3.98 0.17
N ILE A 64 -5.37 3.16 0.45
CA ILE A 64 -5.57 1.82 1.03
C ILE A 64 -6.32 1.92 2.36
N ASP A 65 -5.90 2.79 3.27
CA ASP A 65 -6.51 2.96 4.59
C ASP A 65 -7.98 3.38 4.49
N SER A 66 -8.32 4.21 3.50
CA SER A 66 -9.71 4.62 3.23
C SER A 66 -10.65 3.46 2.85
N TYR A 67 -10.12 2.38 2.29
CA TYR A 67 -10.88 1.16 1.97
C TYR A 67 -11.06 0.24 3.19
N LEU A 68 -10.28 0.46 4.26
CA LEU A 68 -10.34 -0.32 5.50
C LEU A 68 -11.24 0.33 6.57
N ALA A 69 -11.55 1.63 6.42
CA ALA A 69 -12.43 2.41 7.29
C ALA A 69 -13.93 2.12 7.04
#